data_AF-A0A6G1JBA7-F1
#
_entry.id   AF-A0A6G1JBA7-F1
#
_cell.length_a   1.000
_cell.length_b   1.000
_cell.length_c   1.000
_cell.angle_alpha   90.00
_cell.angle_beta   90.00
_cell.angle_gamma   90.00
#
_symmetry.space_group_name_H-M   'P 1'
#
loop_
_entity.id
_entity.type
_entity.pdbx_description
1 polymer ?
#
loop_
_entity_poly.entity_id
_entity_poly.type
_entity_poly.pdbx_seq_one_letter_code
_entity_poly.pdbx_strand_id
1 'polypeptide(L)'
;IVLVEDGEAVAFPECHARGLMLFCSRNPRLRVERRVNLWKTVFPPKNRRLELPADFLHARAVTKSVSPWVLEASILPSLGMPNGCFSLILDGNPIAQKSSEVFAVVQRDAAWQAALEESFKRQLLSMPSWLDKRLHLAFISENFPAA
;
A
#
# COMPACT_ATOMS: atom_id res chain seq x y z
N ILE A 1 12.44 4.62 17.30
CA ILE A 1 12.15 5.98 16.77
C ILE A 1 10.82 5.95 16.05
N VAL A 2 10.08 7.06 16.08
CA VAL A 2 8.82 7.21 15.36
C VAL A 2 9.01 8.33 14.33
N LEU A 3 8.76 8.01 13.06
CA LEU A 3 8.74 8.97 11.96
C LEU A 3 7.27 9.28 11.67
N VAL A 4 6.87 10.54 11.84
CA VAL A 4 5.49 10.99 11.58
C VAL A 4 5.48 11.73 10.25
N GLU A 5 4.74 11.19 9.30
CA GLU A 5 4.53 11.75 7.97
C GLU A 5 3.07 12.15 7.81
N ASP A 6 2.77 13.38 8.24
CA ASP A 6 1.45 14.01 8.18
C ASP A 6 1.42 15.23 7.24
N GLY A 7 2.49 15.41 6.46
CA GLY A 7 2.61 16.41 5.41
C GLY A 7 2.52 15.82 4.01
N GLU A 8 2.58 16.69 3.00
CA GLU A 8 2.55 16.26 1.61
C GLU A 8 3.78 15.45 1.23
N ALA A 9 3.53 14.27 0.66
CA ALA A 9 4.57 13.39 0.18
C ALA A 9 4.92 13.68 -1.28
N VAL A 10 6.21 13.75 -1.59
CA VAL A 10 6.72 14.01 -2.95
C VAL A 10 7.74 12.95 -3.35
N ALA A 11 7.83 12.69 -4.66
CA ALA A 11 8.86 11.85 -5.27
C ALA A 11 8.92 10.38 -4.77
N PHE A 12 7.81 9.63 -4.87
CA PHE A 12 7.75 8.20 -4.52
C PHE A 12 8.14 7.91 -3.05
N PRO A 13 7.50 8.59 -2.09
CA PRO A 13 7.83 8.54 -0.67
C PRO A 13 7.82 7.12 -0.07
N GLU A 14 7.04 6.20 -0.63
CA GLU A 14 6.93 4.82 -0.19
C GLU A 14 8.31 4.14 -0.10
N CYS A 15 9.20 4.39 -1.07
CA CYS A 15 10.51 3.74 -1.14
C CYS A 15 11.54 4.29 -0.15
N HIS A 16 11.28 5.44 0.49
CA HIS A 16 12.23 6.11 1.38
C HIS A 16 12.62 5.24 2.58
N ALA A 17 11.79 4.27 2.96
CA ALA A 17 12.11 3.31 4.00
C ALA A 17 13.38 2.49 3.71
N ARG A 18 13.74 2.29 2.43
CA ARG A 18 14.99 1.62 2.04
C ARG A 18 16.23 2.37 2.55
N GLY A 19 16.18 3.70 2.60
CA GLY A 19 17.28 4.52 3.14
C GLY A 19 17.57 4.25 4.62
N LEU A 20 16.62 3.65 5.35
CA LEU A 20 16.76 3.30 6.76
C LEU A 20 17.48 1.97 6.99
N MET A 21 17.65 1.15 5.94
CA MET A 21 18.23 -0.20 6.05
C MET A 21 19.61 -0.19 6.71
N LEU A 22 20.48 0.74 6.31
CA LEU A 22 21.83 0.87 6.85
C LEU A 22 21.81 1.14 8.36
N PHE A 23 20.89 1.98 8.83
CA PHE A 23 20.75 2.30 10.25
C PHE A 23 20.24 1.11 11.05
N CYS A 24 19.24 0.39 10.53
CA CYS A 24 18.72 -0.81 11.17
C CYS A 24 19.77 -1.94 11.22
N SER A 25 20.58 -2.09 10.17
CA SER A 25 21.69 -3.05 10.13
C SER A 25 22.75 -2.76 11.19
N ARG A 26 23.18 -1.50 11.31
CA ARG A 26 24.20 -1.08 12.29
C ARG A 26 23.70 -1.03 13.72
N ASN A 27 22.38 -0.97 13.91
CA ASN A 27 21.75 -0.86 15.22
C ASN A 27 20.66 -1.93 15.34
N PRO A 28 21.00 -3.21 15.66
CA PRO A 28 20.01 -4.30 15.67
C PRO A 28 18.86 -4.13 16.68
N ARG A 29 19.02 -3.24 17.67
CA ARG A 29 17.97 -2.86 18.64
C ARG A 29 17.11 -1.68 18.18
N LEU A 30 17.49 -1.00 17.09
CA LEU A 30 16.69 0.08 16.54
C LEU A 30 15.36 -0.49 16.01
N ARG A 31 14.29 0.19 16.37
CA ARG A 31 12.94 -0.06 15.88
C ARG A 31 12.45 1.25 15.27
N VAL A 32 12.14 1.24 13.98
CA VAL A 32 11.60 2.39 13.26
C VAL A 32 10.14 2.16 13.01
N GLU A 33 9.30 3.03 13.54
CA GLU A 33 7.89 3.07 13.22
C GLU A 33 7.63 4.26 12.31
N ARG A 34 7.14 4.00 11.10
CA ARG A 34 6.79 5.02 10.11
C ARG A 34 5.27 5.19 10.10
N ARG A 35 4.78 6.29 10.66
CA ARG A 35 3.35 6.65 10.69
C ARG A 35 3.03 7.57 9.53
N VAL A 36 2.21 7.13 8.61
CA VAL A 36 1.89 7.86 7.37
C VAL A 36 0.42 8.18 7.38
N ASN A 37 0.06 9.46 7.37
CA ASN A 37 -1.33 9.88 7.36
C ASN A 37 -1.99 9.60 6.01
N LEU A 38 -3.06 8.81 6.00
CA LEU A 38 -3.76 8.43 4.77
C LEU A 38 -4.25 9.67 4.00
N TRP A 39 -4.86 10.61 4.70
CA TRP A 39 -5.56 11.74 4.10
C TRP A 39 -4.63 12.88 3.69
N LYS A 40 -3.58 13.13 4.45
CA LYS A 40 -2.63 14.23 4.21
C LYS A 40 -1.45 13.81 3.33
N THR A 41 -1.05 12.54 3.41
CA THR A 41 0.22 12.06 2.86
C THR A 41 0.00 11.10 1.70
N VAL A 42 -0.82 10.05 1.89
CA VAL A 42 -1.02 8.98 0.89
C VAL A 42 -1.90 9.44 -0.27
N PHE A 43 -2.99 10.15 0.01
CA PHE A 43 -3.87 10.66 -1.04
C PHE A 43 -3.35 12.00 -1.61
N PRO A 44 -3.23 12.12 -2.95
CA PRO A 44 -2.69 13.33 -3.58
C PRO A 44 -3.58 14.55 -3.31
N PRO A 45 -3.06 15.80 -3.38
CA PRO A 45 -3.81 17.03 -3.08
C PRO A 45 -5.11 17.18 -3.88
N LYS A 46 -5.12 16.71 -5.14
CA LYS A 46 -6.33 16.68 -5.99
C LYS A 46 -7.44 15.82 -5.40
N ASN A 47 -7.09 14.83 -4.57
CA ASN A 47 -7.99 13.97 -3.81
C ASN A 47 -8.16 14.46 -2.35
N ARG A 48 -7.46 15.52 -1.91
CA ARG A 48 -7.63 16.14 -0.57
C ARG A 48 -8.75 17.18 -0.52
N ARG A 49 -9.11 17.81 -1.65
CA ARG A 49 -10.25 18.77 -1.76
C ARG A 49 -11.63 18.08 -1.78
N LEU A 50 -11.71 16.84 -1.34
CA LEU A 50 -12.93 16.06 -1.39
C LEU A 50 -13.74 16.27 -0.09
N GLU A 51 -14.49 17.38 -0.07
CA GLU A 51 -15.89 17.36 0.37
C GLU A 51 -16.77 16.61 -0.65
N LEU A 52 -16.19 15.72 -1.47
CA LEU A 52 -17.00 14.85 -2.31
C LEU A 52 -17.56 13.74 -1.41
N PRO A 53 -18.83 13.34 -1.63
CA PRO A 53 -19.37 12.11 -1.09
C PRO A 53 -18.35 10.97 -1.27
N ALA A 54 -18.29 10.06 -0.29
CA ALA A 54 -17.40 8.89 -0.29
C ALA A 54 -17.47 8.07 -1.61
N ASP A 55 -18.53 8.26 -2.37
CA ASP A 55 -18.83 7.67 -3.67
C ASP A 55 -17.84 8.03 -4.80
N PHE A 56 -16.99 9.06 -4.66
CA PHE A 56 -16.11 9.52 -5.76
C PHE A 56 -14.67 9.00 -5.74
N LEU A 57 -14.18 8.43 -4.64
CA LEU A 57 -12.91 7.69 -4.68
C LEU A 57 -13.18 6.34 -5.31
N HIS A 58 -13.05 6.26 -6.64
CA HIS A 58 -13.15 4.99 -7.35
C HIS A 58 -12.26 3.97 -6.65
N ALA A 59 -12.80 2.82 -6.26
CA ALA A 59 -12.08 1.83 -5.42
C ALA A 59 -10.65 1.54 -5.90
N ARG A 60 -10.48 1.40 -7.22
CA ARG A 60 -9.18 1.29 -7.89
C ARG A 60 -8.19 2.42 -7.56
N ALA A 61 -8.64 3.67 -7.48
CA ALA A 61 -7.81 4.81 -7.12
C ALA A 61 -7.36 4.74 -5.64
N VAL A 62 -8.24 4.32 -4.74
CA VAL A 62 -7.90 4.08 -3.32
C VAL A 62 -6.79 3.03 -3.24
N THR A 63 -7.01 1.87 -3.87
CA THR A 63 -6.07 0.77 -3.86
C THR A 63 -4.74 1.16 -4.51
N LYS A 64 -4.76 1.91 -5.63
CA LYS A 64 -3.54 2.42 -6.28
C LYS A 64 -2.76 3.42 -5.44
N SER A 65 -3.40 4.19 -4.57
CA SER A 65 -2.70 5.12 -3.68
C SER A 65 -2.07 4.40 -2.49
N VAL A 66 -2.72 3.38 -1.95
CA VAL A 66 -2.26 2.64 -0.76
C VAL A 66 -1.26 1.54 -1.12
N SER A 67 -1.43 0.87 -2.27
CA SER A 67 -0.64 -0.32 -2.62
C SER A 67 0.88 -0.11 -2.66
N PRO A 68 1.44 1.02 -3.16
CA PRO A 68 2.89 1.20 -3.19
C PRO A 68 3.51 1.20 -1.78
N TRP A 69 2.81 1.78 -0.81
CA TRP A 69 3.26 1.81 0.59
C TRP A 69 3.30 0.41 1.21
N VAL A 70 2.25 -0.36 1.01
CA VAL A 70 2.14 -1.73 1.53
C VAL A 70 3.17 -2.63 0.87
N LEU A 71 3.35 -2.53 -0.45
CA LEU A 71 4.32 -3.32 -1.21
C LEU A 71 5.75 -2.98 -0.82
N GLU A 72 6.11 -1.70 -0.76
CA GLU A 72 7.47 -1.31 -0.35
C GLU A 72 7.78 -1.82 1.04
N ALA A 73 6.88 -1.62 2.01
CA ALA A 73 7.09 -2.11 3.36
C ALA A 73 7.23 -3.63 3.43
N SER A 74 6.46 -4.39 2.64
CA SER A 74 6.49 -5.85 2.66
C SER A 74 7.78 -6.46 2.08
N ILE A 75 8.43 -5.77 1.14
CA ILE A 75 9.67 -6.26 0.52
C ILE A 75 10.94 -5.82 1.25
N LEU A 76 10.88 -4.89 2.21
CA LEU A 76 12.09 -4.43 2.93
C LEU A 76 12.92 -5.58 3.52
N PRO A 77 12.32 -6.63 4.12
CA PRO A 77 13.09 -7.76 4.62
C PRO A 77 13.87 -8.50 3.53
N SER A 78 13.27 -8.73 2.35
CA SER A 78 13.95 -9.40 1.24
C SER A 78 15.04 -8.54 0.61
N LEU A 79 14.96 -7.22 0.76
CA LEU A 79 16.02 -6.28 0.39
C LEU A 79 17.17 -6.23 1.41
N GLY A 80 17.02 -6.84 2.59
CA GLY A 80 18.06 -6.90 3.63
C GLY A 80 17.80 -6.01 4.85
N MET A 81 16.59 -5.46 4.99
CA MET A 81 16.19 -4.84 6.25
C MET A 81 16.04 -5.92 7.34
N PRO A 82 16.68 -5.79 8.51
CA PRO A 82 16.56 -6.81 9.54
C PRO A 82 15.12 -6.92 10.07
N ASN A 83 14.66 -8.15 10.29
CA ASN A 83 13.30 -8.44 10.72
C ASN A 83 12.93 -7.68 12.01
N GLY A 84 11.69 -7.19 12.07
CA GLY A 84 11.16 -6.46 13.22
C GLY A 84 11.76 -5.08 13.45
N CYS A 85 12.67 -4.59 12.59
CA CYS A 85 13.28 -3.27 12.75
C CYS A 85 12.47 -2.13 12.14
N PHE A 86 11.45 -2.44 11.34
CA PHE A 86 10.60 -1.47 10.68
C PHE A 86 9.13 -1.88 10.75
N SER A 87 8.26 -0.91 11.01
CA SER A 87 6.82 -1.03 10.95
C SER A 87 6.24 0.16 10.18
N LEU A 88 5.36 -0.12 9.22
CA LEU A 88 4.52 0.88 8.57
C LEU A 88 3.18 0.95 9.28
N ILE A 89 2.77 2.15 9.70
CA ILE A 89 1.46 2.45 10.27
C ILE A 89 0.75 3.42 9.34
N LEU A 90 -0.39 3.01 8.79
CA LEU A 90 -1.26 3.89 8.01
C LEU A 90 -2.24 4.56 8.97
N ASP A 91 -2.02 5.85 9.24
CA ASP A 91 -2.80 6.64 10.19
C ASP A 91 -4.07 7.20 9.53
N GLY A 92 -5.22 6.83 10.09
CA GLY A 92 -6.56 7.23 9.62
C GLY A 92 -7.07 8.57 10.15
N ASN A 93 -6.31 9.27 10.99
CA ASN A 93 -6.76 10.55 11.54
C ASN A 93 -6.92 11.64 10.46
N PRO A 94 -7.90 12.55 10.59
CA PRO A 94 -8.88 12.64 11.68
C PRO A 94 -10.15 11.80 11.45
N ILE A 95 -10.27 11.08 10.33
CA ILE A 95 -11.51 10.43 9.91
C ILE A 95 -11.36 8.90 9.96
N ALA A 96 -11.28 8.36 11.18
CA ALA A 96 -11.05 6.93 11.41
C ALA A 96 -12.10 6.04 10.73
N GLN A 97 -13.39 6.42 10.76
CA GLN A 97 -14.46 5.63 10.15
C GLN A 97 -14.29 5.48 8.62
N LYS A 98 -14.05 6.59 7.91
CA LYS A 98 -13.76 6.54 6.46
C LYS A 98 -12.46 5.81 6.16
N SER A 99 -11.51 5.83 7.08
CA SER A 99 -10.25 5.10 6.91
C SER A 99 -10.49 3.58 6.95
N SER A 100 -11.42 3.10 7.78
CA SER A 100 -11.84 1.69 7.75
C SER A 100 -12.45 1.28 6.41
N GLU A 101 -13.22 2.16 5.76
CA GLU A 101 -13.75 1.91 4.41
C GLU A 101 -12.64 1.78 3.37
N VAL A 102 -11.59 2.62 3.47
CA VAL A 102 -10.39 2.51 2.64
C VAL A 102 -9.75 1.12 2.78
N PHE A 103 -9.58 0.63 4.01
CA PHE A 103 -9.03 -0.72 4.23
C PHE A 103 -9.93 -1.82 3.68
N ALA A 104 -11.25 -1.72 3.86
CA ALA A 104 -12.20 -2.68 3.31
C ALA A 104 -12.12 -2.74 1.77
N VAL A 105 -11.96 -1.59 1.10
CA VAL A 105 -11.75 -1.51 -0.35
C VAL A 105 -10.45 -2.20 -0.76
N VAL A 106 -9.33 -1.91 -0.07
CA VAL A 106 -8.02 -2.51 -0.38
C VAL A 106 -8.05 -4.04 -0.20
N GLN A 107 -8.65 -4.53 0.90
CA GLN A 107 -8.81 -5.96 1.16
C GLN A 107 -9.70 -6.63 0.10
N ARG A 108 -10.82 -6.00 -0.25
CA ARG A 108 -11.70 -6.51 -1.31
C ARG A 108 -10.96 -6.65 -2.63
N ASP A 109 -10.19 -5.64 -3.03
CA ASP A 109 -9.43 -5.67 -4.28
C ASP A 109 -8.31 -6.73 -4.24
N ALA A 110 -7.65 -6.90 -3.08
CA ALA A 110 -6.66 -7.97 -2.87
C ALA A 110 -7.29 -9.37 -3.03
N ALA A 111 -8.48 -9.59 -2.43
CA ALA A 111 -9.22 -10.83 -2.54
C ALA A 111 -9.64 -11.12 -3.98
N TRP A 112 -10.08 -10.10 -4.74
CA TRP A 112 -10.39 -10.25 -6.15
C TRP A 112 -9.17 -10.61 -7.00
N GLN A 113 -8.02 -9.98 -6.76
CA GLN A 113 -6.79 -10.35 -7.46
C GLN A 113 -6.40 -11.80 -7.15
N ALA A 114 -6.44 -12.20 -5.87
CA ALA A 114 -6.11 -13.56 -5.46
C ALA A 114 -7.04 -14.61 -6.11
N ALA A 115 -8.35 -14.34 -6.15
CA ALA A 115 -9.33 -15.21 -6.81
C ALA A 115 -9.10 -15.30 -8.33
N LEU A 116 -8.76 -14.18 -8.98
CA LEU A 116 -8.44 -14.15 -10.40
C LEU A 116 -7.19 -14.98 -10.72
N GLU A 117 -6.12 -14.78 -9.94
CA GLU A 117 -4.87 -15.53 -10.09
C GLU A 117 -5.07 -17.03 -9.84
N GLU A 118 -5.89 -17.40 -8.86
CA GLU A 118 -6.25 -18.80 -8.61
C GLU A 118 -7.08 -19.40 -9.75
N SER A 119 -8.00 -18.63 -10.34
CA SER A 119 -8.79 -19.07 -11.50
C SER A 119 -7.90 -19.39 -12.69
N PHE A 120 -6.85 -18.61 -12.91
CA PHE A 120 -5.85 -18.91 -13.92
C PHE A 120 -5.02 -20.16 -13.61
N LYS A 121 -4.55 -20.31 -12.36
CA LYS A 121 -3.79 -21.49 -11.92
C LYS A 121 -4.58 -22.78 -12.11
N ARG A 122 -5.89 -22.74 -11.83
CA ARG A 122 -6.82 -23.87 -12.01
C ARG A 122 -7.29 -24.07 -13.44
N GLN A 123 -6.85 -23.23 -14.38
CA GLN A 123 -7.27 -23.27 -15.78
C GLN A 123 -8.79 -23.08 -15.97
N LEU A 124 -9.46 -22.41 -15.01
CA LEU A 124 -10.86 -22.01 -15.13
C LEU A 124 -11.02 -20.83 -16.09
N LEU A 125 -9.97 -20.01 -16.20
CA LEU A 125 -9.84 -18.92 -17.16
C LEU A 125 -8.54 -19.08 -17.95
N SER A 126 -8.55 -18.64 -19.20
CA SER A 126 -7.33 -18.59 -20.02
C SER A 126 -6.34 -17.61 -19.42
N MET A 127 -5.06 -18.01 -19.36
CA MET A 127 -3.98 -17.11 -18.93
C MET A 127 -3.87 -15.94 -19.92
N PRO A 128 -4.02 -14.69 -19.47
CA PRO A 128 -3.84 -13.52 -20.32
C PRO A 128 -2.35 -13.32 -20.63
N SER A 129 -2.06 -12.51 -21.64
CA SER A 129 -0.69 -12.04 -21.86
C SER A 129 -0.20 -11.24 -20.65
N TRP A 130 1.11 -11.08 -20.51
CA TRP A 130 1.71 -10.27 -19.44
C TRP A 130 1.18 -8.83 -19.42
N LEU A 131 0.93 -8.25 -20.60
CA LEU A 131 0.39 -6.91 -20.75
C LEU A 131 -1.10 -6.86 -20.36
N ASP A 132 -1.90 -7.81 -20.85
CA ASP A 132 -3.33 -7.87 -20.55
C ASP A 132 -3.59 -8.09 -19.06
N LYS A 133 -2.76 -8.92 -18.39
CA LYS A 133 -2.81 -9.08 -16.93
C LYS A 133 -2.66 -7.73 -16.21
N ARG A 134 -1.66 -6.93 -16.61
CA ARG A 134 -1.36 -5.63 -15.99
C ARG A 134 -2.41 -4.55 -16.28
N LEU A 135 -3.10 -4.66 -17.40
CA LEU A 135 -4.18 -3.74 -17.77
C LEU A 135 -5.52 -4.11 -17.12
N HIS A 136 -5.66 -5.35 -16.64
CA HIS A 136 -6.88 -5.85 -16.01
C HIS A 136 -7.29 -5.05 -14.77
N LEU A 137 -8.60 -4.78 -14.62
CA LEU A 137 -9.12 -3.93 -13.54
C LEU A 137 -8.91 -4.52 -12.14
N ALA A 138 -8.96 -5.84 -12.02
CA ALA A 138 -8.71 -6.57 -10.78
C ALA A 138 -7.22 -6.83 -10.49
N PHE A 139 -6.31 -6.35 -11.34
CA PHE A 139 -4.87 -6.46 -11.09
C PHE A 139 -4.33 -5.17 -10.49
N ILE A 140 -3.73 -5.28 -9.31
CA ILE A 140 -3.12 -4.21 -8.52
C ILE A 140 -1.63 -4.16 -8.81
N SER A 141 -0.92 -5.26 -8.53
CA SER A 141 0.53 -5.39 -8.69
C SER A 141 0.95 -6.86 -8.56
N GLU A 142 2.13 -7.20 -9.09
CA GLU A 142 2.74 -8.49 -8.78
C GLU A 142 3.07 -8.56 -7.28
N ASN A 143 2.87 -9.72 -6.67
CA ASN A 143 3.13 -9.96 -5.24
C ASN A 143 2.33 -9.05 -4.28
N PHE A 144 1.18 -8.52 -4.71
CA PHE A 144 0.29 -7.84 -3.78
C PHE A 144 -0.12 -8.82 -2.67
N PRO A 145 0.01 -8.45 -1.38
CA PRO A 145 -0.40 -9.33 -0.29
C PRO A 145 -1.87 -9.74 -0.45
N ALA A 146 -2.15 -11.02 -0.18
CA ALA A 146 -3.54 -11.47 -0.05
C ALA A 146 -4.19 -10.80 1.18
N ALA A 147 -5.51 -10.61 1.11
CA ALA A 147 -6.32 -10.07 2.22
C ALA A 147 -6.33 -10.98 3.45
#